data_AF-X1IUQ5-F1
#
_entry.id   AF-X1IUQ5-F1
#
_cell.length_a   1.000
_cell.length_b   1.000
_cell.length_c   1.000
_cell.angle_alpha   90.00
_cell.angle_beta   90.00
_cell.angle_gamma   90.00
#
_symmetry.space_group_name_H-M   'P 1'
#
loop_
_entity.id
_entity.type
_entity.pdbx_description
1 polymer ?
#
loop_
_entity_poly.entity_id
_entity_poly.type
_entity_poly.pdbx_seq_one_letter_code
_entity_poly.pdbx_strand_id
1 'polypeptide(L)'
;AFVGSDAAREHLARTGFVVTDHAFKQVFEAYISAPVPKFVTTDSAWHTYHVLLEEGVRKLEQGQASALSRFSAKLTEAALAKAGGNEGPYRDLARFAAVGLAFQDPEALRALDAGLADETRNLVGVLTEGAGPRKVLFFGLPFMPERLRAGSFYAGAPDLAAYFAARQWYALCDFRAKSEEETERALRLALLVEGDAELGDLYSKLTEPYDRLLGAPEDGDVATYAAMGREVYGEDLTEADLAAGMEEFRRRVAQLPPPS
;
A
#
# COMPACT_ATOMS: atom_id res chain seq x y z
N ALA A 1 19.64 8.83 48.21
CA ALA A 1 18.45 8.72 49.09
C ALA A 1 17.25 9.31 48.34
N PHE A 2 16.07 8.70 48.45
CA PHE A 2 14.84 9.23 47.83
C PHE A 2 14.51 10.63 48.37
N VAL A 3 14.24 11.57 47.48
CA VAL A 3 13.86 12.96 47.82
C VAL A 3 12.35 13.08 47.62
N GLY A 4 11.58 12.96 48.69
CA GLY A 4 10.13 13.13 48.71
C GLY A 4 9.63 13.59 50.08
N SER A 5 8.33 13.88 50.18
CA SER A 5 7.67 14.29 51.43
C SER A 5 7.80 13.22 52.53
N ASP A 6 7.64 13.62 53.79
CA ASP A 6 7.73 12.69 54.92
C ASP A 6 6.69 11.55 54.83
N ALA A 7 5.47 11.87 54.38
CA ALA A 7 4.43 10.88 54.10
C ALA A 7 4.83 9.90 52.99
N ALA A 8 5.50 10.37 51.94
CA ALA A 8 5.98 9.51 50.85
C ALA A 8 7.11 8.57 51.32
N ARG A 9 7.99 9.05 52.21
CA ARG A 9 9.06 8.24 52.83
C ARG A 9 8.51 7.17 53.75
N GLU A 10 7.52 7.52 54.57
CA GLU A 10 6.85 6.57 55.47
C GLU A 10 6.10 5.50 54.68
N HIS A 11 5.41 5.90 53.60
CA HIS A 11 4.73 4.97 52.71
C HIS A 11 5.74 4.02 52.04
N LEU A 12 6.82 4.56 51.47
CA LEU A 12 7.89 3.78 50.84
C LEU A 12 8.51 2.76 51.80
N ALA A 13 8.74 3.13 53.06
CA ALA A 13 9.29 2.22 54.08
C ALA A 13 8.34 1.05 54.42
N ARG A 14 7.03 1.26 54.32
CA ARG A 14 6.01 0.25 54.64
C ARG A 14 5.67 -0.66 53.47
N THR A 15 5.56 -0.13 52.26
CA THR A 15 5.03 -0.85 51.09
C THR A 15 6.10 -1.22 50.06
N GLY A 16 7.30 -0.66 50.18
CA GLY A 16 8.39 -0.89 49.22
C GLY A 16 8.28 -0.10 47.91
N PHE A 17 7.22 0.70 47.72
CA PHE A 17 7.06 1.61 46.59
C PHE A 17 6.25 2.84 46.98
N VAL A 18 6.39 3.96 46.24
CA VAL A 18 5.57 5.15 46.42
C VAL A 18 5.30 5.80 45.07
N VAL A 19 4.08 6.31 44.86
CA VAL A 19 3.71 7.08 43.67
C VAL A 19 3.85 8.56 44.01
N THR A 20 4.57 9.31 43.17
CA THR A 20 4.75 10.76 43.30
C THR A 20 4.00 11.51 42.21
N ASP A 21 3.75 12.79 42.44
CA ASP A 21 3.00 13.70 41.54
C ASP A 21 3.77 14.06 40.25
N HIS A 22 5.02 13.59 40.15
CA HIS A 22 5.88 13.86 39.01
C HIS A 22 5.44 13.04 37.79
N ALA A 23 5.03 13.72 36.72
CA ALA A 23 4.64 13.12 35.46
C ALA A 23 5.74 13.32 34.40
N PHE A 24 6.04 12.25 33.67
CA PHE A 24 6.94 12.26 32.53
C PHE A 24 6.12 12.34 31.24
N LYS A 25 6.58 13.10 30.25
CA LYS A 25 5.90 13.19 28.95
C LYS A 25 6.12 11.93 28.13
N GLN A 26 7.29 11.32 28.26
CA GLN A 26 7.63 10.07 27.61
C GLN A 26 8.17 9.09 28.65
N VAL A 27 7.78 7.82 28.54
CA VAL A 27 8.12 6.78 29.53
C VAL A 27 9.62 6.68 29.79
N PHE A 28 10.47 6.96 28.79
CA PHE A 28 11.92 6.89 28.92
C PHE A 28 12.54 8.04 29.74
N GLU A 29 11.85 9.18 29.91
CA GLU A 29 12.38 10.36 30.64
C GLU A 29 12.68 10.03 32.11
N ALA A 30 11.87 9.18 32.73
CA ALA A 30 12.10 8.66 34.09
C ALA A 30 13.44 7.94 34.25
N TYR A 31 14.06 7.55 33.14
CA TYR A 31 15.23 6.68 33.09
C TYR A 31 16.48 7.38 32.57
N ILE A 32 16.43 8.64 32.11
CA ILE A 32 17.61 9.33 31.53
C ILE A 32 18.59 9.78 32.62
N SER A 33 18.10 10.18 33.81
CA SER A 33 18.93 10.88 34.82
C SER A 33 18.80 10.36 36.25
N ALA A 34 18.06 9.26 36.49
CA ALA A 34 17.77 8.81 37.85
C ALA A 34 18.88 7.89 38.42
N PRO A 35 19.46 8.18 39.60
CA PRO A 35 20.48 7.35 40.26
C PRO A 35 19.88 6.13 41.00
N VAL A 36 18.72 5.63 40.57
CA VAL A 36 18.02 4.49 41.16
C VAL A 36 17.95 3.31 40.19
N PRO A 37 17.89 2.05 40.67
CA PRO A 37 17.72 0.89 39.80
C PRO A 37 16.46 1.02 38.95
N LYS A 38 16.61 0.80 37.65
CA LYS A 38 15.52 0.90 36.66
C LYS A 38 14.75 -0.42 36.65
N PHE A 39 13.45 -0.39 36.95
CA PHE A 39 12.58 -1.56 36.85
C PHE A 39 11.69 -1.41 35.60
N VAL A 40 12.03 -2.15 34.54
CA VAL A 40 11.23 -2.19 33.30
C VAL A 40 10.33 -3.40 33.38
N THR A 41 9.00 -3.19 33.41
CA THR A 41 8.05 -4.28 33.22
C THR A 41 7.96 -4.63 31.74
N THR A 42 7.68 -5.89 31.44
CA THR A 42 7.38 -6.35 30.07
C THR A 42 6.27 -5.51 29.44
N ASP A 43 5.26 -5.11 30.21
CA ASP A 43 4.14 -4.29 29.74
C ASP A 43 4.58 -2.87 29.35
N SER A 44 5.53 -2.28 30.08
CA SER A 44 6.08 -0.96 29.75
C SER A 44 6.89 -1.00 28.46
N ALA A 45 7.69 -2.05 28.26
CA ALA A 45 8.43 -2.27 27.02
C ALA A 45 7.47 -2.53 25.84
N TRP A 46 6.45 -3.35 26.05
CA TRP A 46 5.42 -3.66 25.07
C TRP A 46 4.61 -2.43 24.65
N HIS A 47 4.18 -1.62 25.62
CA HIS A 47 3.47 -0.38 25.36
C HIS A 47 4.35 0.62 24.57
N THR A 48 5.61 0.77 24.97
CA THR A 48 6.57 1.64 24.26
C THR A 48 6.78 1.17 22.83
N TYR A 49 6.91 -0.13 22.61
CA TYR A 49 7.02 -0.72 21.28
C TYR A 49 5.82 -0.36 20.41
N HIS A 50 4.59 -0.51 20.93
CA HIS A 50 3.38 -0.16 20.18
C HIS A 50 3.33 1.32 19.81
N VAL A 51 3.61 2.23 20.75
CA VAL A 51 3.59 3.67 20.47
C VAL A 51 4.62 4.04 19.39
N LEU A 52 5.85 3.51 19.49
CA LEU A 52 6.90 3.77 18.51
C LEU A 52 6.58 3.16 17.14
N LEU A 53 6.03 1.95 17.11
CA LEU A 53 5.61 1.29 15.88
C LEU A 53 4.47 2.06 15.21
N GLU A 54 3.43 2.45 15.97
CA GLU A 54 2.30 3.22 15.46
C GLU A 54 2.74 4.56 14.88
N GLU A 55 3.61 5.30 15.58
CA GLU A 55 4.16 6.56 15.07
C GLU A 55 5.04 6.34 13.84
N GLY A 56 5.84 5.28 13.82
CA GLY A 56 6.68 4.89 12.69
C GLY A 56 5.86 4.55 11.44
N VAL A 57 4.83 3.71 11.60
CA VAL A 57 3.89 3.35 10.53
C VAL A 57 3.18 4.60 10.02
N ARG A 58 2.66 5.44 10.91
CA ARG A 58 1.98 6.67 10.50
C ARG A 58 2.88 7.58 9.65
N LYS A 59 4.14 7.79 10.06
CA LYS A 59 5.09 8.62 9.30
C LYS A 59 5.43 8.01 7.94
N LEU A 60 5.61 6.69 7.88
CA LEU A 60 5.82 5.98 6.62
C LEU A 60 4.61 6.19 5.70
N GLU A 61 3.40 5.92 6.19
CA GLU A 61 2.16 6.04 5.42
C GLU A 61 1.89 7.46 4.93
N GLN A 62 2.25 8.49 5.68
CA GLN A 62 2.18 9.88 5.23
C GLN A 62 3.06 10.14 4.00
N GLY A 63 4.29 9.61 3.99
CA GLY A 63 5.18 9.70 2.82
C GLY A 63 4.63 8.90 1.63
N GLN A 64 4.12 7.70 1.90
CA GLN A 64 3.57 6.80 0.90
C GLN A 64 2.27 7.33 0.27
N ALA A 65 1.43 8.03 1.05
CA ALA A 65 0.16 8.57 0.55
C ALA A 65 0.34 9.52 -0.62
N SER A 66 1.33 10.41 -0.55
CA SER A 66 1.64 11.31 -1.66
C SER A 66 2.18 10.55 -2.89
N ALA A 67 3.06 9.58 -2.66
CA ALA A 67 3.61 8.76 -3.74
C ALA A 67 2.51 7.94 -4.45
N LEU A 68 1.59 7.33 -3.70
CA LEU A 68 0.53 6.48 -4.25
C LEU A 68 -0.49 7.28 -5.08
N SER A 69 -0.86 8.47 -4.62
CA SER A 69 -1.74 9.37 -5.37
C SER A 69 -1.09 9.78 -6.71
N ARG A 70 0.18 10.21 -6.67
CA ARG A 70 0.95 10.55 -7.88
C ARG A 70 1.11 9.37 -8.83
N PHE A 71 1.43 8.19 -8.29
CA PHE A 71 1.55 6.95 -9.07
C PHE A 71 0.23 6.64 -9.78
N SER A 72 -0.89 6.68 -9.06
CA SER A 72 -2.21 6.40 -9.62
C SER A 72 -2.60 7.39 -10.73
N ALA A 73 -2.33 8.68 -10.53
CA ALA A 73 -2.58 9.71 -11.54
C ALA A 73 -1.71 9.49 -12.80
N LYS A 74 -0.40 9.31 -12.62
CA LYS A 74 0.54 9.11 -13.72
C LYS A 74 0.26 7.82 -14.48
N LEU A 75 -0.11 6.75 -13.78
CA LEU A 75 -0.43 5.46 -14.39
C LEU A 75 -1.74 5.56 -15.20
N THR A 76 -2.73 6.28 -14.68
CA THR A 76 -3.97 6.56 -15.41
C THR A 76 -3.67 7.31 -16.71
N GLU A 77 -2.86 8.36 -16.66
CA GLU A 77 -2.43 9.13 -17.83
C GLU A 77 -1.71 8.25 -18.87
N ALA A 78 -0.69 7.51 -18.45
CA ALA A 78 0.12 6.67 -19.33
C ALA A 78 -0.72 5.55 -19.98
N ALA A 79 -1.61 4.93 -19.21
CA ALA A 79 -2.51 3.90 -19.71
C ALA A 79 -3.53 4.47 -20.71
N LEU A 80 -4.10 5.65 -20.45
CA LEU A 80 -5.00 6.31 -21.40
C LEU A 80 -4.31 6.73 -22.70
N ALA A 81 -3.09 7.24 -22.61
CA ALA A 81 -2.27 7.58 -23.77
C ALA A 81 -2.04 6.36 -24.67
N LYS A 82 -1.76 5.18 -24.07
CA LYS A 82 -1.61 3.91 -24.81
C LYS A 82 -2.94 3.36 -25.34
N ALA A 83 -4.04 3.55 -24.62
CA ALA A 83 -5.35 3.10 -25.08
C ALA A 83 -5.85 3.83 -26.33
N GLY A 84 -5.45 5.10 -26.52
CA GLY A 84 -5.85 5.90 -27.67
C GLY A 84 -7.37 6.10 -27.78
N GLY A 85 -8.09 6.04 -26.65
CA GLY A 85 -9.55 6.14 -26.59
C GLY A 85 -10.32 4.85 -26.87
N ASN A 86 -9.64 3.73 -27.15
CA ASN A 86 -10.28 2.45 -27.41
C ASN A 86 -10.45 1.63 -26.12
N GLU A 87 -11.47 0.76 -26.12
CA GLU A 87 -11.59 -0.31 -25.13
C GLU A 87 -10.46 -1.34 -25.28
N GLY A 88 -10.09 -1.99 -24.18
CA GLY A 88 -9.03 -3.01 -24.17
C GLY A 88 -8.12 -2.96 -22.94
N PRO A 89 -7.01 -3.72 -22.94
CA PRO A 89 -6.15 -3.91 -21.77
C PRO A 89 -5.64 -2.60 -21.15
N TYR A 90 -5.26 -1.61 -21.95
CA TYR A 90 -4.79 -0.33 -21.43
C TYR A 90 -5.90 0.52 -20.83
N ARG A 91 -7.12 0.50 -21.40
CA ARG A 91 -8.26 1.21 -20.80
C ARG A 91 -8.70 0.55 -19.50
N ASP A 92 -8.54 -0.76 -19.39
CA ASP A 92 -8.74 -1.49 -18.13
C ASP A 92 -7.70 -1.14 -17.06
N LEU A 93 -6.42 -1.00 -17.44
CA LEU A 93 -5.38 -0.50 -16.53
C LEU A 93 -5.63 0.96 -16.12
N ALA A 94 -6.13 1.79 -17.03
CA ALA A 94 -6.56 3.14 -16.69
C ALA A 94 -7.72 3.14 -15.69
N ARG A 95 -8.74 2.28 -15.86
CA ARG A 95 -9.82 2.09 -14.88
C ARG A 95 -9.27 1.64 -13.52
N PHE A 96 -8.37 0.67 -13.52
CA PHE A 96 -7.73 0.15 -12.31
C PHE A 96 -7.00 1.26 -11.54
N ALA A 97 -6.19 2.06 -12.23
CA ALA A 97 -5.45 3.17 -11.63
C ALA A 97 -6.37 4.33 -11.19
N ALA A 98 -7.40 4.65 -11.99
CA ALA A 98 -8.37 5.70 -11.68
C ALA A 98 -9.18 5.40 -10.42
N VAL A 99 -9.55 4.13 -10.18
CA VAL A 99 -10.21 3.70 -8.93
C VAL A 99 -9.29 3.93 -7.73
N GLY A 100 -8.02 3.55 -7.83
CA GLY A 100 -7.02 3.80 -6.78
C GLY A 100 -6.85 5.29 -6.50
N LEU A 101 -6.76 6.11 -7.55
CA LEU A 101 -6.68 7.56 -7.45
C LEU A 101 -7.92 8.15 -6.77
N ALA A 102 -9.12 7.71 -7.17
CA ALA A 102 -10.38 8.24 -6.67
C ALA A 102 -10.62 7.98 -5.18
N PHE A 103 -10.00 6.96 -4.58
CA PHE A 103 -10.02 6.79 -3.13
C PHE A 103 -9.29 7.92 -2.38
N GLN A 104 -8.21 8.46 -2.96
CA GLN A 104 -7.41 9.53 -2.34
C GLN A 104 -7.79 10.94 -2.81
N ASP A 105 -8.17 11.07 -4.08
CA ASP A 105 -8.52 12.34 -4.72
C ASP A 105 -9.70 12.13 -5.69
N PRO A 106 -10.95 12.15 -5.19
CA PRO A 106 -12.14 12.04 -6.04
C PRO A 106 -12.26 13.17 -7.07
N GLU A 107 -11.65 14.33 -6.80
CA GLU A 107 -11.75 15.52 -7.63
C GLU A 107 -10.90 15.38 -8.91
N ALA A 108 -9.84 14.56 -8.86
CA ALA A 108 -9.01 14.21 -10.01
C ALA A 108 -9.81 13.57 -11.16
N LEU A 109 -10.96 12.94 -10.86
CA LEU A 109 -11.85 12.36 -11.87
C LEU A 109 -12.38 13.40 -12.88
N ARG A 110 -12.37 14.70 -12.54
CA ARG A 110 -12.81 15.76 -13.47
C ARG A 110 -11.88 15.95 -14.66
N ALA A 111 -10.64 15.49 -14.56
CA ALA A 111 -9.68 15.54 -15.67
C ALA A 111 -9.87 14.38 -16.67
N LEU A 112 -10.67 13.37 -16.32
CA LEU A 112 -10.92 12.19 -17.15
C LEU A 112 -12.10 12.40 -18.10
N ASP A 113 -12.20 11.54 -19.12
CA ASP A 113 -13.39 11.48 -19.97
C ASP A 113 -14.63 11.11 -19.13
N ALA A 114 -15.80 11.64 -19.51
CA ALA A 114 -17.02 11.51 -18.72
C ALA A 114 -17.42 10.04 -18.46
N GLY A 115 -17.20 9.17 -19.45
CA GLY A 115 -17.50 7.74 -19.32
C GLY A 115 -16.65 7.09 -18.24
N LEU A 116 -15.33 7.25 -18.32
CA LEU A 116 -14.41 6.71 -17.33
C LEU A 116 -14.63 7.31 -15.93
N ALA A 117 -14.89 8.62 -15.84
CA ALA A 117 -15.15 9.30 -14.58
C ALA A 117 -16.41 8.76 -13.89
N ASP A 118 -17.49 8.55 -14.64
CA ASP A 118 -18.76 8.05 -14.11
C ASP A 118 -18.66 6.57 -13.70
N GLU A 119 -18.02 5.74 -14.53
CA GLU A 119 -17.73 4.33 -14.21
C GLU A 119 -16.93 4.22 -12.91
N THR A 120 -15.85 5.01 -12.80
CA THR A 120 -14.96 5.01 -11.64
C THR A 120 -15.70 5.46 -10.37
N ARG A 121 -16.47 6.56 -10.46
CA ARG A 121 -17.25 7.07 -9.32
C ARG A 121 -18.29 6.06 -8.83
N ASN A 122 -18.98 5.40 -9.77
CA ASN A 122 -19.96 4.37 -9.43
C ASN A 122 -19.28 3.18 -8.72
N LEU A 123 -18.16 2.69 -9.27
CA LEU A 123 -17.43 1.57 -8.67
C LEU A 123 -16.90 1.93 -7.27
N VAL A 124 -16.29 3.10 -7.08
CA VAL A 124 -15.84 3.56 -5.75
C VAL A 124 -16.99 3.67 -4.77
N GLY A 125 -18.16 4.19 -5.19
CA GLY A 125 -19.36 4.23 -4.35
C GLY A 125 -19.81 2.83 -3.90
N VAL A 126 -19.93 1.90 -4.85
CA VAL A 126 -20.28 0.49 -4.58
C VAL A 126 -19.29 -0.18 -3.64
N LEU A 127 -18.00 0.11 -3.77
CA LEU A 127 -16.96 -0.48 -2.92
C LEU A 127 -16.88 0.16 -1.53
N THR A 128 -17.20 1.45 -1.41
CA THR A 128 -17.14 2.14 -0.10
C THR A 128 -18.30 1.72 0.80
N GLU A 129 -19.49 1.55 0.24
CA GLU A 129 -20.71 1.21 0.98
C GLU A 129 -21.02 -0.29 0.96
N GLY A 130 -20.36 -1.04 0.08
CA GLY A 130 -20.63 -2.44 -0.18
C GLY A 130 -20.28 -3.40 0.96
N ALA A 131 -20.85 -4.59 0.86
CA ALA A 131 -20.52 -5.74 1.70
C ALA A 131 -20.62 -7.05 0.89
N GLY A 132 -19.76 -8.00 1.20
CA GLY A 132 -19.66 -9.30 0.55
C GLY A 132 -18.98 -9.26 -0.82
N PRO A 133 -18.79 -10.44 -1.45
CA PRO A 133 -18.08 -10.57 -2.71
C PRO A 133 -18.63 -9.66 -3.82
N ARG A 134 -17.75 -8.96 -4.54
CA ARG A 134 -18.08 -8.14 -5.72
C ARG A 134 -17.12 -8.45 -6.87
N LYS A 135 -17.66 -8.73 -8.05
CA LYS A 135 -16.83 -8.76 -9.27
C LYS A 135 -16.45 -7.31 -9.62
N VAL A 136 -15.17 -7.07 -9.86
CA VAL A 136 -14.65 -5.74 -10.19
C VAL A 136 -13.74 -5.84 -11.40
N LEU A 137 -13.92 -4.91 -12.35
CA LEU A 137 -13.13 -4.81 -13.58
C LEU A 137 -12.94 -6.19 -14.26
N PHE A 138 -11.73 -6.46 -14.73
CA PHE A 138 -11.31 -7.72 -15.37
C PHE A 138 -10.86 -8.79 -14.36
N PHE A 139 -10.87 -8.52 -13.06
CA PHE A 139 -10.42 -9.48 -12.06
C PHE A 139 -11.41 -10.65 -11.94
N GLY A 140 -10.88 -11.86 -12.05
CA GLY A 140 -11.67 -13.08 -11.95
C GLY A 140 -11.95 -13.52 -10.51
N LEU A 141 -11.22 -13.00 -9.51
CA LEU A 141 -11.57 -13.15 -8.11
C LEU A 141 -12.49 -12.00 -7.66
N PRO A 142 -13.49 -12.28 -6.82
CA PRO A 142 -14.31 -11.22 -6.25
C PRO A 142 -13.50 -10.42 -5.23
N PHE A 143 -13.64 -9.11 -5.28
CA PHE A 143 -13.15 -8.18 -4.27
C PHE A 143 -14.09 -8.15 -3.06
N MET A 144 -13.55 -7.92 -1.87
CA MET A 144 -14.32 -7.77 -0.63
C MET A 144 -14.29 -6.30 -0.17
N PRO A 145 -15.34 -5.51 -0.42
CA PRO A 145 -15.44 -4.09 -0.02
C PRO A 145 -15.02 -3.80 1.43
N GLU A 146 -15.32 -4.71 2.36
CA GLU A 146 -14.99 -4.57 3.78
C GLU A 146 -13.49 -4.42 4.05
N ARG A 147 -12.64 -4.90 3.15
CA ARG A 147 -11.17 -4.81 3.26
C ARG A 147 -10.65 -3.38 3.08
N LEU A 148 -11.48 -2.46 2.57
CA LEU A 148 -11.16 -1.04 2.41
C LEU A 148 -11.39 -0.23 3.70
N ARG A 149 -12.11 -0.79 4.69
CA ARG A 149 -12.50 -0.07 5.90
C ARG A 149 -11.30 0.06 6.84
N ALA A 150 -10.82 1.28 6.99
CA ALA A 150 -9.74 1.61 7.91
C ALA A 150 -10.16 1.37 9.37
N GLY A 151 -9.26 0.77 10.16
CA GLY A 151 -9.50 0.52 11.59
C GLY A 151 -9.42 1.79 12.44
N SER A 152 -9.64 1.66 13.76
CA SER A 152 -9.61 2.78 14.72
C SER A 152 -8.29 3.57 14.73
N PHE A 153 -7.19 2.96 14.30
CA PHE A 153 -5.88 3.61 14.09
C PHE A 153 -5.98 4.89 13.24
N TYR A 154 -6.92 4.96 12.30
CA TYR A 154 -7.06 6.06 11.34
C TYR A 154 -8.12 7.10 11.73
N ALA A 155 -8.79 6.94 12.88
CA ALA A 155 -9.97 7.75 13.24
C ALA A 155 -9.71 9.28 13.30
N GLY A 156 -8.45 9.70 13.47
CA GLY A 156 -8.04 11.12 13.48
C GLY A 156 -7.30 11.57 12.22
N ALA A 157 -7.21 10.76 11.17
CA ALA A 157 -6.43 11.03 9.97
C ALA A 157 -7.19 10.57 8.70
N PRO A 158 -8.19 11.34 8.24
CA PRO A 158 -9.02 10.96 7.09
C PRO A 158 -8.19 10.74 5.82
N ASP A 159 -7.15 11.54 5.59
CA ASP A 159 -6.25 11.39 4.44
C ASP A 159 -5.51 10.04 4.48
N LEU A 160 -5.15 9.55 5.67
CA LEU A 160 -4.53 8.24 5.83
C LEU A 160 -5.54 7.10 5.70
N ALA A 161 -6.80 7.31 6.10
CA ALA A 161 -7.87 6.35 5.84
C ALA A 161 -8.15 6.21 4.33
N ALA A 162 -8.12 7.32 3.59
CA ALA A 162 -8.23 7.36 2.14
C ALA A 162 -7.05 6.65 1.45
N TYR A 163 -5.82 6.94 1.89
CA TYR A 163 -4.62 6.21 1.46
C TYR A 163 -4.73 4.70 1.77
N PHE A 164 -5.21 4.33 2.96
CA PHE A 164 -5.39 2.93 3.32
C PHE A 164 -6.33 2.23 2.33
N ALA A 165 -7.48 2.83 2.00
CA ALA A 165 -8.40 2.27 1.01
C ALA A 165 -7.74 2.10 -0.37
N ALA A 166 -7.01 3.13 -0.85
CA ALA A 166 -6.29 3.04 -2.12
C ALA A 166 -5.20 1.96 -2.11
N ARG A 167 -4.41 1.87 -1.03
CA ARG A 167 -3.38 0.84 -0.90
C ARG A 167 -3.97 -0.56 -0.84
N GLN A 168 -5.08 -0.74 -0.13
CA GLN A 168 -5.81 -2.02 -0.09
C GLN A 168 -6.38 -2.39 -1.45
N TRP A 169 -6.84 -1.43 -2.25
CA TRP A 169 -7.24 -1.66 -3.64
C TRP A 169 -6.08 -2.26 -4.45
N TYR A 170 -4.92 -1.61 -4.46
CA TYR A 170 -3.75 -2.13 -5.18
C TYR A 170 -3.23 -3.48 -4.64
N ALA A 171 -3.26 -3.67 -3.31
CA ALA A 171 -2.75 -4.89 -2.68
C ALA A 171 -3.65 -6.12 -2.85
N LEU A 172 -4.96 -5.93 -3.06
CA LEU A 172 -5.93 -7.03 -3.10
C LEU A 172 -6.45 -7.32 -4.52
N CYS A 173 -6.26 -6.40 -5.46
CA CYS A 173 -6.48 -6.63 -6.87
C CYS A 173 -5.30 -7.37 -7.49
N ASP A 174 -5.28 -8.69 -7.28
CA ASP A 174 -4.21 -9.59 -7.71
C ASP A 174 -4.29 -9.96 -9.19
N PHE A 175 -3.16 -9.83 -9.90
CA PHE A 175 -3.01 -10.19 -11.30
C PHE A 175 -2.49 -11.62 -11.40
N ARG A 176 -3.41 -12.60 -11.42
CA ARG A 176 -3.01 -14.01 -11.26
C ARG A 176 -2.40 -14.55 -12.54
N ALA A 177 -1.19 -15.11 -12.41
CA ALA A 177 -0.45 -15.80 -13.47
C ALA A 177 -1.25 -16.89 -14.23
N LYS A 178 -2.26 -17.48 -13.58
CA LYS A 178 -3.13 -18.52 -14.17
C LYS A 178 -4.21 -17.98 -15.11
N SER A 179 -4.48 -16.67 -15.05
CA SER A 179 -5.49 -16.02 -15.88
C SER A 179 -4.82 -15.37 -17.07
N GLU A 180 -5.27 -15.72 -18.28
CA GLU A 180 -4.78 -15.11 -19.52
C GLU A 180 -4.97 -13.59 -19.50
N GLU A 181 -6.18 -13.17 -19.17
CA GLU A 181 -6.60 -11.77 -19.18
C GLU A 181 -5.81 -10.92 -18.16
N GLU A 182 -5.54 -11.48 -16.98
CA GLU A 182 -4.81 -10.79 -15.91
C GLU A 182 -3.30 -10.80 -16.19
N THR A 183 -2.73 -11.91 -16.65
CA THR A 183 -1.30 -11.99 -17.00
C THR A 183 -0.94 -11.03 -18.13
N GLU A 184 -1.82 -10.92 -19.12
CA GLU A 184 -1.69 -9.97 -20.22
C GLU A 184 -1.62 -8.51 -19.72
N ARG A 185 -2.50 -8.16 -18.78
CA ARG A 185 -2.56 -6.81 -18.20
C ARG A 185 -1.42 -6.57 -17.21
N ALA A 186 -0.94 -7.60 -16.51
CA ALA A 186 0.23 -7.53 -15.64
C ALA A 186 1.48 -7.16 -16.44
N LEU A 187 1.71 -7.82 -17.58
CA LEU A 187 2.81 -7.48 -18.48
C LEU A 187 2.71 -6.03 -18.97
N ARG A 188 1.53 -5.60 -19.43
CA ARG A 188 1.35 -4.21 -19.90
C ARG A 188 1.52 -3.18 -18.79
N LEU A 189 1.04 -3.47 -17.59
CA LEU A 189 1.29 -2.64 -16.41
C LEU A 189 2.79 -2.53 -16.13
N ALA A 190 3.50 -3.66 -16.15
CA ALA A 190 4.95 -3.68 -15.94
C ALA A 190 5.69 -2.84 -17.00
N LEU A 191 5.32 -2.98 -18.27
CA LEU A 191 5.90 -2.19 -19.37
C LEU A 191 5.57 -0.69 -19.28
N LEU A 192 4.37 -0.32 -18.79
CA LEU A 192 4.04 1.08 -18.53
C LEU A 192 4.93 1.67 -17.43
N VAL A 193 5.12 0.94 -16.34
CA VAL A 193 5.91 1.41 -15.19
C VAL A 193 7.39 1.51 -15.53
N GLU A 194 7.95 0.50 -16.19
CA GLU A 194 9.36 0.48 -16.59
C GLU A 194 9.67 1.42 -17.77
N GLY A 195 8.67 1.71 -18.61
CA GLY A 195 8.80 2.59 -19.76
C GLY A 195 8.71 4.09 -19.42
N ASP A 196 8.36 4.47 -18.20
CA ASP A 196 8.25 5.86 -17.75
C ASP A 196 9.06 6.06 -16.45
N ALA A 197 10.08 6.93 -16.52
CA ALA A 197 11.00 7.13 -15.41
C ALA A 197 10.33 7.69 -14.14
N GLU A 198 9.26 8.47 -14.28
CA GLU A 198 8.51 8.96 -13.12
C GLU A 198 7.68 7.83 -12.49
N LEU A 199 7.04 6.97 -13.31
CA LEU A 199 6.34 5.79 -12.79
C LEU A 199 7.29 4.83 -12.10
N GLY A 200 8.45 4.56 -12.68
CA GLY A 200 9.49 3.72 -12.06
C GLY A 200 9.93 4.25 -10.70
N ASP A 201 10.27 5.54 -10.60
CA ASP A 201 10.66 6.18 -9.32
C ASP A 201 9.52 6.15 -8.28
N LEU A 202 8.28 6.41 -8.70
CA LEU A 202 7.13 6.32 -7.81
C LEU A 202 6.88 4.88 -7.34
N TYR A 203 6.98 3.90 -8.24
CA TYR A 203 6.85 2.49 -7.90
C TYR A 203 7.92 2.06 -6.88
N SER A 204 9.20 2.38 -7.12
CA SER A 204 10.29 2.10 -6.17
C SER A 204 10.05 2.74 -4.81
N LYS A 205 9.55 3.98 -4.76
CA LYS A 205 9.17 4.62 -3.48
C LYS A 205 8.07 3.86 -2.73
N LEU A 206 7.16 3.23 -3.47
CA LEU A 206 6.07 2.43 -2.90
C LEU A 206 6.52 1.06 -2.41
N THR A 207 7.47 0.41 -3.08
CA THR A 207 7.87 -0.98 -2.78
C THR A 207 9.13 -1.09 -1.91
N GLU A 208 10.18 -0.30 -2.17
CA GLU A 208 11.48 -0.44 -1.49
C GLU A 208 11.40 -0.45 0.04
N PRO A 209 10.57 0.39 0.70
CA PRO A 209 10.48 0.35 2.16
C PRO A 209 9.94 -0.97 2.68
N TYR A 210 9.00 -1.60 1.96
CA TYR A 210 8.47 -2.92 2.33
C TYR A 210 9.47 -4.02 2.01
N ASP A 211 10.13 -3.97 0.85
CA ASP A 211 11.13 -4.97 0.48
C ASP A 211 12.30 -5.01 1.47
N ARG A 212 12.73 -3.84 1.98
CA ARG A 212 13.77 -3.76 3.03
C ARG A 212 13.32 -4.33 4.38
N LEU A 213 12.02 -4.31 4.67
CA LEU A 213 11.46 -4.75 5.95
C LEU A 213 11.05 -6.24 5.92
N LEU A 214 10.51 -6.70 4.79
CA LEU A 214 9.85 -7.99 4.64
C LEU A 214 10.58 -8.94 3.67
N GLY A 215 11.50 -8.42 2.86
CA GLY A 215 12.08 -9.11 1.71
C GLY A 215 11.31 -8.80 0.43
N ALA A 216 11.99 -9.00 -0.72
CA ALA A 216 11.37 -8.85 -2.03
C ALA A 216 10.33 -9.97 -2.28
N PRO A 217 9.28 -9.71 -3.08
CA PRO A 217 8.29 -10.72 -3.45
C PRO A 217 8.92 -11.88 -4.25
N GLU A 218 8.46 -13.10 -4.00
CA GLU A 218 8.96 -14.31 -4.67
C GLU A 218 8.17 -14.68 -5.94
N ASP A 219 6.91 -14.24 -6.04
CA ASP A 219 5.95 -14.52 -7.11
C ASP A 219 6.05 -13.58 -8.33
N GLY A 220 7.05 -12.69 -8.31
CA GLY A 220 7.38 -11.77 -9.39
C GLY A 220 6.78 -10.38 -9.22
N ASP A 221 7.58 -9.36 -9.54
CA ASP A 221 7.21 -7.95 -9.46
C ASP A 221 7.18 -7.30 -10.86
N VAL A 222 7.00 -5.96 -10.90
CA VAL A 222 7.03 -5.18 -12.14
C VAL A 222 8.33 -5.42 -12.92
N ALA A 223 9.48 -5.39 -12.24
CA ALA A 223 10.78 -5.55 -12.89
C ALA A 223 10.91 -6.96 -13.50
N THR A 224 10.45 -7.99 -12.78
CA THR A 224 10.43 -9.39 -13.22
C THR A 224 9.56 -9.55 -14.47
N TYR A 225 8.32 -9.06 -14.45
CA TYR A 225 7.42 -9.16 -15.59
C TYR A 225 7.94 -8.41 -16.83
N ALA A 226 8.50 -7.21 -16.64
CA ALA A 226 9.06 -6.43 -17.75
C ALA A 226 10.32 -7.09 -18.34
N ALA A 227 11.21 -7.63 -17.51
CA ALA A 227 12.40 -8.35 -17.96
C ALA A 227 12.01 -9.62 -18.74
N MET A 228 11.09 -10.42 -18.21
CA MET A 228 10.55 -11.60 -18.90
C MET A 228 9.87 -11.22 -20.22
N GLY A 229 9.18 -10.08 -20.26
CA GLY A 229 8.63 -9.51 -21.49
C GLY A 229 9.72 -9.25 -22.52
N ARG A 230 10.75 -8.47 -22.16
CA ARG A 230 11.87 -8.15 -23.06
C ARG A 230 12.58 -9.40 -23.59
N GLU A 231 12.70 -10.46 -22.79
CA GLU A 231 13.28 -11.72 -23.26
C GLU A 231 12.41 -12.48 -24.27
N VAL A 232 11.08 -12.36 -24.19
CA VAL A 232 10.14 -13.07 -25.08
C VAL A 232 9.92 -12.29 -26.37
N TYR A 233 9.83 -10.97 -26.28
CA TYR A 233 9.42 -10.11 -27.39
C TYR A 233 10.56 -9.25 -27.98
N GLY A 234 11.71 -9.17 -27.31
CA GLY A 234 12.82 -8.28 -27.66
C GLY A 234 12.74 -6.91 -26.99
N GLU A 235 13.78 -6.10 -27.15
CA GLU A 235 13.90 -4.75 -26.55
C GLU A 235 12.89 -3.74 -27.16
N ASP A 236 12.59 -3.87 -28.45
CA ASP A 236 11.67 -2.98 -29.19
C ASP A 236 10.25 -3.55 -29.26
N LEU A 237 9.64 -3.73 -28.09
CA LEU A 237 8.30 -4.30 -27.91
C LEU A 237 7.21 -3.48 -28.60
N THR A 238 6.51 -4.06 -29.57
CA THR A 238 5.29 -3.47 -30.16
C THR A 238 4.02 -4.19 -29.68
N GLU A 239 2.86 -3.54 -29.80
CA GLU A 239 1.57 -4.15 -29.49
C GLU A 239 1.27 -5.39 -30.34
N ALA A 240 1.78 -5.44 -31.57
CA ALA A 240 1.62 -6.58 -32.45
C ALA A 240 2.41 -7.79 -31.94
N ASP A 241 3.58 -7.56 -31.34
CA ASP A 241 4.43 -8.62 -30.79
C ASP A 241 3.80 -9.25 -29.54
N LEU A 242 3.16 -8.43 -28.69
CA LEU A 242 2.48 -8.88 -27.48
C LEU A 242 1.43 -9.97 -27.76
N ALA A 243 0.66 -9.84 -28.85
CA ALA A 243 -0.34 -10.84 -29.22
C ALA A 243 0.29 -12.17 -29.69
N ALA A 244 1.44 -12.12 -30.36
CA ALA A 244 2.08 -13.30 -30.95
C ALA A 244 2.85 -14.15 -29.92
N GLY A 245 3.46 -13.53 -28.90
CA GLY A 245 4.29 -14.20 -27.90
C GLY A 245 3.60 -14.50 -26.55
N MET A 246 2.32 -14.16 -26.39
CA MET A 246 1.61 -14.28 -25.10
C MET A 246 1.64 -15.70 -24.52
N GLU A 247 1.49 -16.72 -25.38
CA GLU A 247 1.54 -18.11 -24.92
C GLU A 247 2.90 -18.47 -24.29
N GLU A 248 3.99 -18.07 -24.94
CA GLU A 248 5.34 -18.29 -24.44
C GLU A 248 5.58 -17.53 -23.14
N PHE A 249 5.15 -16.27 -23.09
CA PHE A 249 5.25 -15.44 -21.90
C PHE A 249 4.53 -16.09 -20.70
N ARG A 250 3.28 -16.51 -20.87
CA ARG A 250 2.51 -17.21 -19.83
C ARG A 250 3.20 -18.49 -19.35
N ARG A 251 3.77 -19.26 -20.27
CA ARG A 251 4.51 -20.49 -19.93
C ARG A 251 5.71 -20.19 -19.03
N ARG A 252 6.38 -19.05 -19.21
CA ARG A 252 7.48 -18.63 -18.34
C ARG A 252 6.97 -18.11 -17.00
N VAL A 253 5.93 -17.27 -17.00
CA VAL A 253 5.32 -16.77 -15.75
C VAL A 253 4.83 -17.93 -14.87
N ALA A 254 4.30 -19.01 -15.46
CA ALA A 254 3.89 -20.20 -14.73
C ALA A 254 5.05 -20.98 -14.06
N GLN A 255 6.31 -20.65 -14.34
CA GLN A 255 7.49 -21.23 -13.69
C GLN A 255 7.95 -20.42 -12.47
N LEU A 256 7.38 -19.23 -12.24
CA LEU A 256 7.65 -18.46 -11.03
C LEU A 256 7.16 -19.23 -9.79
N PRO A 257 7.83 -19.06 -8.63
CA PRO A 257 7.35 -19.59 -7.36
C PRO A 257 5.88 -19.19 -7.11
N PRO A 258 5.07 -20.07 -6.49
CA PRO A 258 3.74 -19.67 -6.06
C PRO A 258 3.84 -18.57 -5.00
N PRO A 259 2.82 -17.69 -4.90
CA PRO A 259 2.75 -16.71 -3.81
C PRO A 259 2.83 -17.42 -2.46
N SER A 260 3.69 -16.89 -1.58
CA SER A 260 3.96 -17.39 -0.22
C SER A 260 2.81 -17.17 0.76
#